data_AF-A0A6A2WRA2-F1
#
_entry.id   AF-A0A6A2WRA2-F1
#
_cell.length_a   1.000
_cell.length_b   1.000
_cell.length_c   1.000
_cell.angle_alpha   90.00
_cell.angle_beta   90.00
_cell.angle_gamma   90.00
#
_symmetry.space_group_name_H-M   'P 1'
#
loop_
_entity.id
_entity.type
_entity.pdbx_description
1 polymer ?
#
loop_
_entity_poly.entity_id
_entity_poly.type
_entity_poly.pdbx_seq_one_letter_code
_entity_poly.pdbx_strand_id
1 'polypeptide(L)'
;MGNRVLDIRVNENRLVCHGILTTYNVDVVINDIKKFLSETESEIIILEIRTEFGHQDPPDFEQYLQENLGEFLIHQDDHVFEKTIAELLPKRIICVWKPRKAPRPDPGSAFWNATHLKDNWIDTDLPSTKFDSNLKHLSEQQPVTSRKFFYRVENTVTPQPDNPVVCVRPVTTRIHGYARLFITQCFAKGCADRLQVFSTDFIDEDFVDPCVGLTHARVEGLC
;
A
#
# COMPACT_ATOMS: atom_id res chain seq x y z
N MET A 1 -11.54 -9.83 4.92
CA MET A 1 -10.51 -9.06 5.64
C MET A 1 -10.48 -7.63 5.08
N GLY A 2 -10.22 -6.63 5.92
CA GLY A 2 -10.46 -5.21 5.62
C GLY A 2 -9.34 -4.46 4.88
N ASN A 3 -8.41 -5.15 4.22
CA ASN A 3 -7.30 -4.52 3.51
C ASN A 3 -7.77 -3.78 2.25
N ARG A 4 -7.21 -2.59 2.02
CA ARG A 4 -7.54 -1.72 0.86
C ARG A 4 -6.32 -1.21 0.10
N VAL A 5 -5.12 -1.59 0.54
CA VAL A 5 -3.86 -1.27 -0.16
C VAL A 5 -3.19 -2.57 -0.54
N LEU A 6 -2.86 -2.72 -1.82
CA LEU A 6 -2.25 -3.92 -2.39
C LEU A 6 -0.90 -3.54 -3.03
N ASP A 7 0.18 -4.24 -2.66
CA ASP A 7 1.50 -4.11 -3.28
C ASP A 7 1.75 -5.34 -4.15
N ILE A 8 1.70 -5.16 -5.46
CA ILE A 8 1.84 -6.20 -6.46
C ILE A 8 3.12 -5.94 -7.27
N ARG A 9 3.98 -6.95 -7.34
CA ARG A 9 5.22 -6.86 -8.11
C ARG A 9 5.19 -7.82 -9.28
N VAL A 10 5.54 -7.34 -10.47
CA VAL A 10 5.45 -8.10 -11.71
C VAL A 10 6.78 -8.14 -12.47
N ASN A 11 6.96 -9.17 -13.27
CA ASN A 11 8.09 -9.29 -14.22
C ASN A 11 7.65 -9.06 -15.67
N GLU A 12 8.60 -9.15 -16.60
CA GLU A 12 8.40 -8.97 -18.04
C GLU A 12 7.34 -9.88 -18.67
N ASN A 13 7.03 -11.01 -18.02
CA ASN A 13 6.04 -11.98 -18.48
C ASN A 13 4.67 -11.79 -17.81
N ARG A 14 4.44 -10.66 -17.11
CA ARG A 14 3.23 -10.37 -16.32
C ARG A 14 2.97 -11.40 -15.20
N LEU A 15 4.03 -12.03 -14.70
CA LEU A 15 3.93 -12.92 -13.55
C LEU A 15 4.19 -12.14 -12.26
N VAL A 16 3.40 -12.42 -11.23
CA VAL A 16 3.63 -11.90 -9.88
C VAL A 16 4.90 -12.53 -9.33
N CYS A 17 5.80 -11.72 -8.78
CA CYS A 17 7.12 -12.15 -8.35
C CYS A 17 7.64 -11.45 -7.09
N HIS A 18 8.69 -12.01 -6.50
CA HIS A 18 9.47 -11.41 -5.42
C HIS A 18 10.96 -11.78 -5.61
N GLY A 19 11.77 -10.81 -6.00
CA GLY A 19 13.10 -11.05 -6.57
C GLY A 19 13.01 -12.05 -7.72
N ILE A 20 13.83 -13.10 -7.65
CA ILE A 20 13.88 -14.17 -8.66
C ILE A 20 12.68 -15.14 -8.59
N LEU A 21 11.89 -15.10 -7.52
CA LEU A 21 10.79 -16.04 -7.31
C LEU A 21 9.57 -15.57 -8.10
N THR A 22 9.12 -16.37 -9.06
CA THR A 22 7.94 -16.10 -9.87
C THR A 22 6.81 -17.06 -9.50
N THR A 23 5.57 -16.59 -9.64
CA THR A 23 4.39 -17.36 -9.24
C THR A 23 3.36 -17.40 -10.36
N TYR A 24 2.17 -16.85 -10.14
CA TYR A 24 1.05 -16.87 -11.06
C TYR A 24 0.97 -15.59 -11.90
N ASN A 25 0.15 -15.60 -12.95
CA ASN A 25 -0.08 -14.44 -13.79
C ASN A 25 -0.88 -13.35 -13.04
N VAL A 26 -0.53 -12.08 -13.26
CA VAL A 26 -1.23 -10.93 -12.68
C VAL A 26 -2.73 -10.90 -12.99
N ASP A 27 -3.18 -11.57 -14.06
CA ASP A 27 -4.60 -11.79 -14.38
C ASP A 27 -5.40 -12.32 -13.18
N VAL A 28 -4.80 -13.16 -12.32
CA VAL A 28 -5.44 -13.66 -11.09
C VAL A 28 -5.77 -12.49 -10.14
N VAL A 29 -4.81 -11.59 -9.92
CA VAL A 29 -4.99 -10.40 -9.08
C VAL A 29 -6.06 -9.49 -9.66
N ILE A 30 -6.01 -9.24 -10.98
CA ILE A 30 -6.98 -8.38 -11.67
C ILE A 30 -8.39 -8.95 -11.56
N ASN A 31 -8.54 -10.26 -11.73
CA ASN A 31 -9.84 -10.93 -11.61
C ASN A 31 -10.40 -10.88 -10.19
N ASP A 32 -9.55 -11.07 -9.17
CA ASP A 32 -9.97 -10.97 -7.77
C ASP A 32 -10.39 -9.53 -7.40
N ILE A 33 -9.69 -8.52 -7.92
CA ILE A 33 -10.09 -7.11 -7.76
C ILE A 33 -11.45 -6.85 -8.41
N LYS A 34 -11.65 -7.29 -9.66
CA LYS A 34 -12.93 -7.14 -10.37
C LYS A 34 -14.06 -7.82 -9.62
N LYS A 35 -13.83 -9.03 -9.11
CA LYS A 35 -14.79 -9.77 -8.28
C LYS A 35 -15.15 -8.98 -7.01
N PHE A 36 -14.15 -8.51 -6.27
CA PHE A 36 -14.37 -7.68 -5.08
C PHE A 36 -15.20 -6.42 -5.38
N LEU A 37 -14.90 -5.73 -6.50
CA LEU A 37 -15.65 -4.56 -6.94
C LEU A 37 -17.08 -4.89 -7.38
N SER A 38 -17.35 -6.10 -7.86
CA SER A 38 -18.71 -6.56 -8.18
C SER A 38 -19.53 -6.93 -6.94
N GLU A 39 -18.85 -7.30 -5.84
CA GLU A 39 -19.46 -7.72 -4.57
C GLU A 39 -19.61 -6.56 -3.58
N THR A 40 -19.10 -5.36 -3.91
CA THR A 40 -19.09 -4.18 -3.05
C THR A 40 -19.54 -2.93 -3.83
N GLU A 41 -19.96 -1.88 -3.12
CA GLU A 41 -20.50 -0.67 -3.75
C GLU A 41 -19.61 0.56 -3.55
N SER A 42 -19.07 0.75 -2.33
CA SER A 42 -18.40 2.00 -1.91
C SER A 42 -16.91 1.87 -1.61
N GLU A 43 -16.35 0.67 -1.74
CA GLU A 43 -14.97 0.38 -1.32
C GLU A 43 -13.95 0.96 -2.31
N ILE A 44 -12.93 1.65 -1.78
CA ILE A 44 -11.81 2.18 -2.56
C ILE A 44 -10.58 1.29 -2.35
N ILE A 45 -9.85 1.02 -3.44
CA ILE A 45 -8.59 0.26 -3.44
C ILE A 45 -7.45 1.18 -3.88
N ILE A 46 -6.35 1.16 -3.14
CA ILE A 46 -5.05 1.65 -3.61
C ILE A 46 -4.26 0.44 -4.11
N LEU A 47 -4.12 0.34 -5.42
CA LEU A 47 -3.41 -0.74 -6.09
C LEU A 47 -2.03 -0.24 -6.51
N GLU A 48 -1.00 -0.58 -5.75
CA GLU A 48 0.38 -0.40 -6.17
C GLU A 48 0.79 -1.58 -7.04
N ILE A 49 1.15 -1.30 -8.29
CA ILE A 49 1.82 -2.29 -9.15
C ILE A 49 3.18 -1.74 -9.54
N ARG A 50 4.21 -2.57 -9.39
CA ARG A 50 5.58 -2.20 -9.75
C ARG A 50 6.31 -3.31 -10.48
N THR A 51 7.20 -2.94 -11.38
CA THR A 51 8.14 -3.91 -11.95
C THR A 51 9.17 -4.30 -10.90
N GLU A 52 9.33 -5.60 -10.69
CA GLU A 52 10.21 -6.10 -9.63
C GLU A 52 11.68 -5.80 -9.92
N PHE A 53 12.45 -5.57 -8.85
CA PHE A 53 13.88 -5.30 -8.98
C PHE A 53 14.60 -6.46 -9.70
N GLY A 54 15.39 -6.12 -10.72
CA GLY A 54 16.09 -7.11 -11.55
C GLY A 54 15.32 -7.57 -12.79
N HIS A 55 14.03 -7.22 -12.91
CA HIS A 55 13.18 -7.56 -14.06
C HIS A 55 13.03 -6.40 -15.06
N GLN A 56 12.48 -6.72 -16.24
CA GLN A 56 12.06 -5.72 -17.23
C GLN A 56 10.58 -5.41 -17.07
N ASP A 57 10.18 -4.21 -17.50
CA ASP A 57 8.76 -3.87 -17.53
C ASP A 57 8.03 -4.85 -18.46
N PRO A 58 6.84 -5.34 -18.07
CA PRO A 58 6.01 -6.09 -19.00
C PRO A 58 5.68 -5.20 -20.22
N PRO A 59 5.77 -5.74 -21.46
CA PRO A 59 5.41 -4.99 -22.65
C PRO A 59 3.96 -4.48 -22.59
N ASP A 60 3.75 -3.24 -23.00
CA ASP A 60 2.44 -2.58 -23.09
C ASP A 60 1.58 -2.69 -21.82
N PHE A 61 2.22 -2.79 -20.65
CA PHE A 61 1.52 -3.12 -19.41
C PHE A 61 0.52 -2.06 -18.97
N GLU A 62 0.85 -0.79 -19.19
CA GLU A 62 -0.08 0.32 -18.88
C GLU A 62 -1.37 0.22 -19.71
N GLN A 63 -1.27 -0.12 -20.99
CA GLN A 63 -2.43 -0.37 -21.84
C GLN A 63 -3.24 -1.58 -21.33
N TYR A 64 -2.56 -2.68 -20.98
CA TYR A 64 -3.22 -3.84 -20.38
C TYR A 64 -3.99 -3.48 -19.10
N LEU A 65 -3.42 -2.66 -18.22
CA LEU A 65 -4.09 -2.19 -17.00
C LEU A 65 -5.30 -1.30 -17.34
N GLN A 66 -5.17 -0.44 -18.35
CA GLN A 66 -6.25 0.46 -18.78
C GLN A 66 -7.44 -0.32 -19.35
N GLU A 67 -7.17 -1.32 -20.19
CA GLU A 67 -8.19 -2.20 -20.77
C GLU A 67 -8.92 -3.01 -19.70
N ASN A 68 -8.23 -3.38 -18.61
CA ASN A 68 -8.81 -4.21 -17.57
C ASN A 68 -9.45 -3.45 -16.41
N LEU A 69 -8.93 -2.29 -16.03
CA LEU A 69 -9.35 -1.57 -14.83
C LEU A 69 -9.91 -0.18 -15.14
N GLY A 70 -9.80 0.32 -16.38
CA GLY A 70 -10.05 1.71 -16.75
C GLY A 70 -11.43 2.26 -16.34
N GLU A 71 -12.47 1.41 -16.36
CA GLU A 71 -13.80 1.81 -15.91
C GLU A 71 -13.85 2.17 -14.42
N PHE A 72 -12.94 1.62 -13.60
CA PHE A 72 -12.87 1.83 -12.16
C PHE A 72 -11.77 2.81 -11.73
N LEU A 73 -10.87 3.22 -12.64
CA LEU A 73 -9.73 4.07 -12.27
C LEU A 73 -10.14 5.47 -11.83
N ILE A 74 -9.64 5.87 -10.67
CA ILE A 74 -9.58 7.26 -10.20
C ILE A 74 -8.31 7.85 -10.81
N HIS A 75 -8.47 8.77 -11.75
CA HIS A 75 -7.33 9.38 -12.45
C HIS A 75 -6.47 10.21 -11.48
N GLN A 76 -5.21 10.41 -11.85
CA GLN A 76 -4.26 11.16 -11.04
C GLN A 76 -4.67 12.65 -10.97
N ASP A 77 -5.14 13.07 -9.80
CA ASP A 77 -5.59 14.43 -9.52
C ASP A 77 -5.36 14.75 -8.04
N ASP A 78 -4.55 15.78 -7.73
CA ASP A 78 -4.25 16.17 -6.35
C ASP A 78 -5.48 16.67 -5.58
N HIS A 79 -6.55 17.06 -6.28
CA HIS A 79 -7.82 17.41 -5.64
C HIS A 79 -8.54 16.18 -5.07
N VAL A 80 -8.12 14.95 -5.40
CA VAL A 80 -8.65 13.72 -4.77
C VAL A 80 -8.47 13.73 -3.25
N PHE A 81 -7.41 14.36 -2.73
CA PHE A 81 -7.19 14.49 -1.29
C PHE A 81 -8.18 15.45 -0.59
N GLU A 82 -8.99 16.18 -1.35
CA GLU A 82 -10.02 17.11 -0.85
C GLU A 82 -11.44 16.56 -1.03
N LYS A 83 -11.57 15.41 -1.70
CA LYS A 83 -12.85 14.77 -2.00
C LYS A 83 -13.22 13.75 -0.94
N THR A 84 -14.51 13.66 -0.65
CA THR A 84 -15.09 12.53 0.07
C THR A 84 -15.10 11.27 -0.79
N ILE A 85 -15.26 10.10 -0.17
CA ILE A 85 -15.42 8.84 -0.92
C ILE A 85 -16.64 8.91 -1.86
N ALA A 86 -17.73 9.53 -1.43
CA ALA A 86 -18.94 9.68 -2.23
C ALA A 86 -18.70 10.47 -3.53
N GLU A 87 -17.82 11.47 -3.51
CA GLU A 87 -17.45 12.26 -4.68
C GLU A 87 -16.51 11.54 -5.65
N LEU A 88 -15.81 10.48 -5.18
CA LEU A 88 -14.94 9.66 -6.03
C LEU A 88 -15.72 8.57 -6.77
N LEU A 89 -16.85 8.11 -6.21
CA LEU A 89 -17.70 7.11 -6.83
C LEU A 89 -18.29 7.62 -8.16
N PRO A 90 -18.45 6.74 -9.17
CA PRO A 90 -18.29 5.28 -9.13
C PRO A 90 -16.85 4.78 -9.37
N LYS A 91 -15.86 5.68 -9.52
CA LYS A 91 -14.45 5.28 -9.63
C LYS A 91 -13.94 4.82 -8.27
N ARG A 92 -13.19 3.71 -8.25
CA ARG A 92 -12.87 2.97 -7.02
C ARG A 92 -11.42 2.51 -6.89
N ILE A 93 -10.59 2.64 -7.93
CA ILE A 93 -9.19 2.21 -7.88
C ILE A 93 -8.26 3.40 -8.09
N ILE A 94 -7.42 3.68 -7.09
CA ILE A 94 -6.21 4.48 -7.28
C ILE A 94 -5.09 3.50 -7.66
N CYS A 95 -4.75 3.43 -8.95
CA CYS A 95 -3.72 2.51 -9.44
C CYS A 95 -2.38 3.25 -9.54
N VAL A 96 -1.45 2.95 -8.62
CA VAL A 96 -0.09 3.48 -8.63
C VAL A 96 0.81 2.58 -9.46
N TRP A 97 1.12 2.98 -10.70
CA TRP A 97 2.01 2.23 -11.59
C TRP A 97 3.45 2.74 -11.47
N LYS A 98 4.37 1.84 -11.10
CA LYS A 98 5.80 2.13 -10.92
C LYS A 98 6.65 1.30 -11.89
N PRO A 99 6.71 1.68 -13.19
CA PRO A 99 7.61 1.03 -14.14
C PRO A 99 9.08 1.29 -13.78
N ARG A 100 9.96 0.40 -14.24
CA ARG A 100 11.41 0.48 -14.03
C ARG A 100 12.12 1.27 -15.11
N LYS A 101 11.73 1.08 -16.37
CA LYS A 101 12.36 1.66 -17.57
C LYS A 101 11.39 2.48 -18.42
N ALA A 102 10.13 2.07 -18.51
CA ALA A 102 9.11 2.82 -19.21
C ALA A 102 8.91 4.20 -18.54
N PRO A 103 8.43 5.21 -19.29
CA PRO A 103 8.06 6.49 -18.72
C PRO A 103 7.10 6.31 -17.54
N ARG A 104 7.25 7.16 -16.53
CA ARG A 104 6.30 7.18 -15.42
C ARG A 104 4.99 7.83 -15.90
N PRO A 105 3.84 7.46 -15.31
CA PRO A 105 2.58 8.12 -15.60
C PRO A 105 2.67 9.65 -15.42
N ASP A 106 2.18 10.39 -16.41
CA ASP A 106 2.14 11.84 -16.39
C ASP A 106 1.04 12.36 -15.44
N PRO A 107 1.20 13.59 -14.91
CA PRO A 107 0.12 14.26 -14.20
C PRO A 107 -1.19 14.31 -15.01
N GLY A 108 -2.31 14.00 -14.37
CA GLY A 108 -3.63 13.93 -15.02
C GLY A 108 -3.93 12.62 -15.76
N SER A 109 -2.96 11.70 -15.87
CA SER A 109 -3.19 10.40 -16.51
C SER A 109 -4.09 9.48 -15.67
N ALA A 110 -4.52 8.37 -16.26
CA ALA A 110 -5.36 7.38 -15.56
C ALA A 110 -4.63 6.69 -14.40
N PHE A 111 -3.29 6.66 -14.43
CA PHE A 111 -2.44 6.00 -13.45
C PHE A 111 -1.71 7.01 -12.59
N TRP A 112 -1.54 6.65 -11.33
CA TRP A 112 -0.80 7.46 -10.38
C TRP A 112 0.68 7.05 -10.45
N ASN A 113 1.57 8.03 -10.45
CA ASN A 113 3.00 7.73 -10.42
C ASN A 113 3.54 7.55 -8.99
N ALA A 114 4.80 7.12 -8.90
CA ALA A 114 5.46 6.77 -7.64
C ALA A 114 5.55 7.90 -6.60
N THR A 115 5.34 9.17 -6.97
CA THR A 115 5.43 10.28 -6.01
C THR A 115 4.20 10.38 -5.11
N HIS A 116 3.12 9.64 -5.41
CA HIS A 116 1.87 9.72 -4.65
C HIS A 116 1.67 8.58 -3.64
N LEU A 117 2.51 7.55 -3.66
CA LEU A 117 2.56 6.52 -2.61
C LEU A 117 4.01 6.33 -2.18
N LYS A 118 4.34 6.92 -1.03
CA LYS A 118 5.69 6.98 -0.47
C LYS A 118 5.77 6.16 0.80
N ASP A 119 6.95 5.64 1.06
CA ASP A 119 7.33 5.05 2.33
C ASP A 119 8.80 5.38 2.63
N ASN A 120 9.19 5.12 3.87
CA ASN A 120 10.58 5.05 4.27
C ASN A 120 10.86 3.60 4.65
N TRP A 121 10.95 2.73 3.63
CA TRP A 121 11.32 1.33 3.87
C TRP A 121 12.70 1.21 4.54
N ILE A 122 12.83 0.24 5.44
CA ILE A 122 14.03 0.00 6.24
C ILE A 122 14.34 -1.48 6.19
N ASP A 123 15.55 -1.81 5.77
CA ASP A 123 16.10 -3.16 5.73
C ASP A 123 16.58 -3.58 7.13
N THR A 124 15.70 -4.22 7.89
CA THR A 124 16.03 -4.71 9.23
C THR A 124 15.15 -5.88 9.62
N ASP A 125 15.73 -6.85 10.32
CA ASP A 125 15.02 -7.97 10.95
C ASP A 125 14.66 -7.68 12.42
N LEU A 126 15.05 -6.51 12.95
CA LEU A 126 14.88 -6.13 14.35
C LEU A 126 13.53 -5.39 14.54
N PRO A 127 12.57 -5.95 15.30
CA PRO A 127 11.27 -5.32 15.48
C PRO A 127 11.33 -3.95 16.15
N SER A 128 12.20 -3.76 17.15
CA SER A 128 12.36 -2.48 17.85
C SER A 128 12.88 -1.39 16.93
N THR A 129 13.93 -1.70 16.15
CA THR A 129 14.50 -0.77 15.17
C THR A 129 13.46 -0.35 14.14
N LYS A 130 12.71 -1.32 13.60
CA LYS A 130 11.63 -1.04 12.65
C LYS A 130 10.53 -0.18 13.27
N PHE A 131 10.07 -0.53 14.47
CA PHE A 131 9.02 0.18 15.21
C PHE A 131 9.39 1.64 15.47
N ASP A 132 10.56 1.88 16.07
CA ASP A 132 11.02 3.22 16.43
C ASP A 132 11.27 4.09 15.20
N SER A 133 11.83 3.49 14.15
CA SER A 133 12.11 4.21 12.91
C SER A 133 10.83 4.54 12.14
N ASN A 134 9.84 3.63 12.11
CA ASN A 134 8.52 3.90 11.54
C ASN A 134 7.83 5.06 12.28
N LEU A 135 7.88 5.08 13.62
CA LEU A 135 7.35 6.20 14.41
C LEU A 135 8.07 7.51 14.09
N LYS A 136 9.41 7.47 14.02
CA LYS A 136 10.22 8.63 13.66
C LYS A 136 9.85 9.17 12.28
N HIS A 137 9.88 8.34 11.25
CA HIS A 137 9.60 8.80 9.89
C HIS A 137 8.16 9.27 9.71
N LEU A 138 7.20 8.64 10.39
CA LEU A 138 5.82 9.13 10.44
C LEU A 138 5.74 10.53 11.09
N SER A 139 6.48 10.75 12.19
CA SER A 139 6.56 12.03 12.89
C SER A 139 7.31 13.14 12.13
N GLU A 140 7.96 12.80 11.03
CA GLU A 140 8.60 13.77 10.11
C GLU A 140 7.66 14.12 8.94
N GLN A 141 6.58 13.37 8.73
CA GLN A 141 5.61 13.66 7.67
C GLN A 141 4.74 14.87 8.01
N GLN A 142 4.24 15.52 6.96
CA GLN A 142 3.12 16.46 7.08
C GLN A 142 1.82 15.71 7.47
N PRO A 143 0.90 16.38 8.19
CA PRO A 143 -0.45 15.88 8.44
C PRO A 143 -1.17 15.44 7.17
N VAL A 144 -2.10 14.47 7.29
CA VAL A 144 -2.88 13.98 6.14
C VAL A 144 -3.65 15.10 5.45
N THR A 145 -4.09 16.12 6.19
CA THR A 145 -4.88 17.25 5.67
C THR A 145 -4.09 18.20 4.79
N SER A 146 -2.75 18.19 4.82
CA SER A 146 -1.92 19.13 4.06
C SER A 146 -1.09 18.47 2.95
N ARG A 147 -0.85 17.15 3.03
CA ARG A 147 -0.06 16.44 2.02
C ARG A 147 -0.91 15.92 0.87
N LYS A 148 -0.34 15.93 -0.34
CA LYS A 148 -0.96 15.41 -1.58
C LYS A 148 -0.36 14.06 -2.00
N PHE A 149 -0.08 13.19 -1.03
CA PHE A 149 0.40 11.84 -1.26
C PHE A 149 0.00 10.92 -0.10
N PHE A 150 -0.15 9.63 -0.40
CA PHE A 150 -0.28 8.57 0.58
C PHE A 150 1.09 8.27 1.19
N TYR A 151 1.16 8.29 2.52
CA TYR A 151 2.33 7.80 3.25
C TYR A 151 2.02 6.44 3.85
N ARG A 152 2.83 5.45 3.46
CA ARG A 152 2.78 4.07 3.92
C ARG A 152 3.79 3.86 5.03
N VAL A 153 3.27 3.53 6.21
CA VAL A 153 4.06 2.93 7.27
C VAL A 153 4.09 1.43 7.02
N GLU A 154 5.25 0.90 6.64
CA GLU A 154 5.42 -0.53 6.36
C GLU A 154 5.91 -1.27 7.61
N ASN A 155 5.03 -2.09 8.19
CA ASN A 155 5.25 -2.89 9.38
C ASN A 155 5.69 -4.33 9.05
N THR A 156 6.66 -4.46 8.14
CA THR A 156 7.24 -5.75 7.74
C THR A 156 8.75 -5.71 7.98
N VAL A 157 9.27 -6.66 8.77
CA VAL A 157 10.71 -6.82 8.98
C VAL A 157 11.30 -7.83 7.99
N THR A 158 12.53 -7.57 7.56
CA THR A 158 13.20 -8.31 6.47
C THR A 158 14.33 -9.15 7.04
N PRO A 159 14.35 -10.48 6.83
CA PRO A 159 15.43 -11.33 7.30
C PRO A 159 16.81 -10.85 6.82
N GLN A 160 17.76 -10.76 7.75
CA GLN A 160 19.14 -10.37 7.44
C GLN A 160 20.05 -11.60 7.22
N PRO A 161 21.12 -11.49 6.41
CA PRO A 161 22.00 -12.63 6.09
C PRO A 161 22.69 -13.27 7.31
N ASP A 162 22.84 -12.53 8.39
CA ASP A 162 23.43 -12.97 9.66
C ASP A 162 22.41 -13.57 10.65
N ASN A 163 21.12 -13.58 10.29
CA ASN A 163 20.07 -14.21 11.09
C ASN A 163 19.97 -15.71 10.77
N PRO A 164 19.99 -16.61 11.77
CA PRO A 164 19.80 -18.05 11.53
C PRO A 164 18.43 -18.40 10.95
N VAL A 165 17.46 -17.48 11.03
CA VAL A 165 16.13 -17.60 10.45
C VAL A 165 16.00 -16.64 9.27
N VAL A 166 16.23 -17.18 8.06
CA VAL A 166 16.19 -16.44 6.79
C VAL A 166 14.79 -16.39 6.15
N CYS A 167 13.78 -16.96 6.80
CA CYS A 167 12.41 -16.97 6.29
C CYS A 167 11.66 -15.70 6.73
N VAL A 168 10.95 -15.05 5.80
CA VAL A 168 10.23 -13.78 6.05
C VAL A 168 9.16 -13.94 7.12
N ARG A 169 8.39 -15.04 7.11
CA ARG A 169 7.26 -15.22 8.04
C ARG A 169 7.66 -15.25 9.52
N PRO A 170 8.61 -16.09 9.97
CA PRO A 170 9.06 -16.07 11.36
C PRO A 170 9.62 -14.73 11.82
N VAL A 171 10.29 -13.99 10.94
CA VAL A 171 10.87 -12.68 11.27
C VAL A 171 9.75 -11.65 11.38
N THR A 172 8.86 -11.56 10.40
CA THR A 172 7.71 -10.63 10.37
C THR A 172 6.75 -10.87 11.54
N THR A 173 6.49 -12.13 11.90
CA THR A 173 5.60 -12.45 13.03
C THR A 173 6.04 -11.78 14.35
N ARG A 174 7.34 -11.47 14.51
CA ARG A 174 7.87 -10.80 15.70
C ARG A 174 7.37 -9.36 15.86
N ILE A 175 6.96 -8.68 14.78
CA ILE A 175 6.45 -7.30 14.84
C ILE A 175 4.91 -7.21 14.81
N HIS A 176 4.22 -8.27 14.38
CA HIS A 176 2.76 -8.26 14.20
C HIS A 176 1.98 -7.85 15.45
N GLY A 177 2.34 -8.40 16.61
CA GLY A 177 1.65 -8.15 17.87
C GLY A 177 1.70 -6.70 18.37
N TYR A 178 2.46 -5.82 17.71
CA TYR A 178 2.64 -4.43 18.12
C TYR A 178 1.81 -3.42 17.32
N ALA A 179 0.91 -3.84 16.43
CA ALA A 179 0.08 -2.93 15.63
C ALA A 179 -0.75 -1.95 16.50
N ARG A 180 -1.45 -2.48 17.51
CA ARG A 180 -2.22 -1.67 18.50
C ARG A 180 -1.33 -0.70 19.27
N LEU A 181 -0.16 -1.18 19.69
CA LEU A 181 0.82 -0.37 20.41
C LEU A 181 1.36 0.75 19.50
N PHE A 182 1.65 0.46 18.23
CA PHE A 182 2.14 1.43 17.25
C PHE A 182 1.15 2.58 17.09
N ILE A 183 -0.13 2.27 16.86
CA ILE A 183 -1.20 3.28 16.75
C ILE A 183 -1.30 4.09 18.04
N THR A 184 -1.27 3.44 19.20
CA THR A 184 -1.30 4.13 20.51
C THR A 184 -0.12 5.08 20.67
N GLN A 185 1.08 4.67 20.25
CA GLN A 185 2.28 5.52 20.28
C GLN A 185 2.19 6.70 19.30
N CYS A 186 1.51 6.56 18.17
CA CYS A 186 1.27 7.68 17.27
C CYS A 186 0.44 8.78 17.96
N PHE A 187 -0.57 8.41 18.75
CA PHE A 187 -1.33 9.37 19.56
C PHE A 187 -0.48 9.98 20.67
N ALA A 188 0.22 9.14 21.45
CA ALA A 188 1.06 9.61 22.55
C ALA A 188 2.17 10.57 22.11
N LYS A 189 2.65 10.45 20.87
CA LYS A 189 3.69 11.30 20.28
C LYS A 189 3.14 12.43 19.39
N GLY A 190 1.82 12.60 19.29
CA GLY A 190 1.20 13.69 18.52
C GLY A 190 1.44 13.60 17.01
N CYS A 191 1.48 12.39 16.45
CA CYS A 191 1.64 12.14 15.01
C CYS A 191 0.56 11.21 14.42
N ALA A 192 -0.50 10.91 15.17
CA ALA A 192 -1.62 10.08 14.70
C ALA A 192 -2.34 10.68 13.49
N ASP A 193 -2.41 12.00 13.37
CA ASP A 193 -2.99 12.75 12.24
C ASP A 193 -2.22 12.57 10.91
N ARG A 194 -1.05 11.94 10.96
CA ARG A 194 -0.19 11.63 9.79
C ARG A 194 -0.36 10.19 9.32
N LEU A 195 -0.94 9.31 10.14
CA LEU A 195 -1.13 7.89 9.83
C LEU A 195 -2.30 7.71 8.87
N GLN A 196 -2.03 7.10 7.71
CA GLN A 196 -3.02 6.91 6.64
C GLN A 196 -2.99 5.51 6.07
N VAL A 197 -1.81 5.02 5.66
CA VAL A 197 -1.62 3.65 5.21
C VAL A 197 -0.71 2.94 6.20
N PHE A 198 -1.21 1.87 6.82
CA PHE A 198 -0.44 0.97 7.68
C PHE A 198 -0.49 -0.42 7.04
N SER A 199 0.66 -0.92 6.58
CA SER A 199 0.77 -2.18 5.84
C SER A 199 1.64 -3.19 6.57
N THR A 200 1.41 -4.47 6.32
CA THR A 200 2.22 -5.57 6.86
C THR A 200 2.10 -6.80 5.94
N ASP A 201 3.05 -7.73 6.05
CA ASP A 201 2.95 -9.04 5.44
C ASP A 201 2.06 -9.95 6.30
N PHE A 202 1.52 -11.04 5.73
CA PHE A 202 0.69 -12.01 6.45
C PHE A 202 -0.46 -11.38 7.27
N ILE A 203 -1.17 -10.42 6.67
CA ILE A 203 -2.29 -9.70 7.29
C ILE A 203 -3.25 -10.66 8.00
N ASP A 204 -3.53 -10.37 9.26
CA ASP A 204 -4.49 -11.07 10.11
C ASP A 204 -5.53 -10.09 10.69
N GLU A 205 -6.52 -10.65 11.39
CA GLU A 205 -7.59 -9.88 12.01
C GLU A 205 -7.06 -8.95 13.12
N ASP A 206 -6.06 -9.40 13.89
CA ASP A 206 -5.44 -8.62 14.97
C ASP A 206 -4.75 -7.34 14.46
N PHE A 207 -4.22 -7.37 13.24
CA PHE A 207 -3.68 -6.19 12.55
C PHE A 207 -4.78 -5.29 11.97
N VAL A 208 -5.80 -5.87 11.35
CA VAL A 208 -6.88 -5.12 10.67
C VAL A 208 -7.79 -4.40 11.66
N ASP A 209 -8.19 -5.06 12.74
CA ASP A 209 -9.13 -4.54 13.74
C ASP A 209 -8.75 -3.13 14.25
N PRO A 210 -7.53 -2.86 14.74
CA PRO A 210 -7.17 -1.52 15.19
C PRO A 210 -7.08 -0.48 14.07
N CYS A 211 -6.78 -0.89 12.83
CA CYS A 211 -6.76 0.02 11.68
C CYS A 211 -8.18 0.48 11.32
N VAL A 212 -9.14 -0.46 11.31
CA VAL A 212 -10.56 -0.18 11.09
C VAL A 212 -11.12 0.64 12.25
N GLY A 213 -10.79 0.28 13.50
CA GLY A 213 -11.20 1.02 14.69
C GLY A 213 -10.73 2.48 14.66
N LEU A 214 -9.47 2.74 14.25
CA LEU A 214 -8.97 4.10 14.07
C LEU A 214 -9.75 4.86 12.99
N THR A 215 -10.05 4.20 11.87
CA THR A 215 -10.80 4.83 10.76
C THR A 215 -12.22 5.19 11.20
N HIS A 216 -12.90 4.26 11.88
CA HIS A 216 -14.23 4.48 12.44
C HIS A 216 -14.24 5.63 13.46
N ALA A 217 -13.26 5.67 14.37
CA ALA A 217 -13.14 6.74 15.35
C ALA A 217 -12.98 8.13 14.69
N ARG A 218 -12.25 8.24 13.58
CA ARG A 218 -12.13 9.49 12.81
C ARG A 218 -13.44 9.91 12.16
N VAL A 219 -14.18 8.96 11.60
CA VAL A 219 -15.49 9.23 10.97
C VAL A 219 -16.50 9.75 12.00
N GLU A 220 -16.47 9.18 13.21
CA GLU A 220 -17.32 9.61 14.33
C GLU A 220 -16.82 10.89 15.04
N GLY A 221 -15.70 11.46 14.62
CA GLY A 221 -15.11 12.65 15.25
C GLY A 221 -14.56 12.41 16.67
N LEU A 222 -14.20 11.18 17.00
CA LEU A 222 -13.65 10.77 18.30
C LEU A 222 -12.13 10.93 18.37
N CYS A 223 -11.44 11.14 17.23
CA CYS A 223 -10.00 11.37 17.17
C CYS A 223 -9.55 12.14 15.93
#